data_AF-A0A518HJM3-F1
#
_entry.id   AF-A0A518HJM3-F1
#
_cell.length_a   1.000
_cell.length_b   1.000
_cell.length_c   1.000
_cell.angle_alpha   90.00
_cell.angle_beta   90.00
_cell.angle_gamma   90.00
#
_symmetry.space_group_name_H-M   'P 1'
#
loop_
_entity.id
_entity.type
_entity.pdbx_description
1 polymer ?
#
loop_
_entity_poly.entity_id
_entity_poly.type
_entity_poly.pdbx_seq_one_letter_code
_entity_poly.pdbx_strand_id
1 'polypeptide(L)'
;MGAMADAMAAYAQPLIDETDGSPEQMQMALNVAMACWNIGKLPEDKRQSAINSFADSMGLDEAECEAFQDDVLMPMISRHDEMFGQVFQSNAPGRSDWESGLEAKPPKAQAPKPGRYDPCPCNSGKKYKFCCERAARAR
;
A
#
# COMPACT_ATOMS: atom_id res chain seq x y z
N MET A 1 10.80 -13.74 12.47
CA MET A 1 10.14 -12.66 11.71
C MET A 1 9.77 -11.57 12.71
N GLY A 2 9.60 -10.31 12.28
CA GLY A 2 9.26 -9.23 13.21
C GLY A 2 7.80 -9.33 13.65
N ALA A 3 7.47 -8.95 14.89
CA ALA A 3 6.14 -9.11 15.47
C ALA A 3 4.98 -8.56 14.61
N MET A 4 5.22 -7.49 13.83
CA MET A 4 4.23 -6.96 12.89
C MET A 4 4.07 -7.82 11.64
N ALA A 5 5.15 -8.40 11.12
CA ALA A 5 5.06 -9.34 10.00
C ALA A 5 4.28 -10.60 10.41
N ASP A 6 4.49 -11.08 11.64
CA ASP A 6 3.74 -12.20 12.20
C ASP A 6 2.25 -11.85 12.37
N ALA A 7 1.93 -10.63 12.78
CA ALA A 7 0.55 -10.15 12.88
C ALA A 7 -0.12 -10.01 11.49
N MET A 8 0.60 -9.51 10.47
CA MET A 8 0.09 -9.44 9.09
C MET A 8 -0.13 -10.84 8.49
N ALA A 9 0.79 -11.77 8.75
CA ALA A 9 0.62 -13.16 8.33
C ALA A 9 -0.60 -13.79 9.02
N ALA A 10 -0.72 -13.63 10.34
CA ALA A 10 -1.87 -14.09 11.11
C ALA A 10 -3.19 -13.46 10.64
N TYR A 11 -3.16 -12.20 10.20
CA TYR A 11 -4.33 -11.53 9.63
C TYR A 11 -4.85 -12.25 8.39
N ALA A 12 -3.97 -12.49 7.41
CA ALA A 12 -4.32 -13.13 6.14
C ALA A 12 -4.53 -14.65 6.25
N GLN A 13 -4.13 -15.27 7.36
CA GLN A 13 -4.08 -16.72 7.52
C GLN A 13 -5.38 -17.46 7.17
N PRO A 14 -6.59 -17.01 7.58
CA PRO A 14 -7.82 -17.73 7.23
C PRO A 14 -8.01 -17.89 5.72
N LEU A 15 -7.68 -16.85 4.94
CA LEU A 15 -7.78 -16.88 3.48
C LEU A 15 -6.70 -17.76 2.85
N ILE A 16 -5.52 -17.83 3.47
CA ILE A 16 -4.41 -18.68 3.01
C ILE A 16 -4.73 -20.16 3.25
N ASP A 17 -5.32 -20.48 4.40
CA ASP A 17 -5.67 -21.85 4.79
C ASP A 17 -6.74 -22.48 3.88
N GLU A 18 -7.55 -21.65 3.22
CA GLU A 18 -8.55 -22.09 2.24
C GLU A 18 -7.99 -22.35 0.83
N THR A 19 -6.71 -21.99 0.59
CA THR A 19 -6.08 -22.21 -0.71
C THR A 19 -5.51 -23.62 -0.85
N ASP A 20 -5.42 -24.11 -2.10
CA ASP A 20 -4.68 -25.32 -2.46
C ASP A 20 -3.16 -25.09 -2.59
N GLY A 21 -2.68 -23.88 -2.28
CA GLY A 21 -1.29 -23.46 -2.43
C GLY A 21 -0.87 -23.12 -3.86
N SER A 22 -1.78 -23.15 -4.84
CA SER A 22 -1.50 -22.66 -6.20
C SER A 22 -1.16 -21.17 -6.16
N PRO A 23 -0.23 -20.69 -7.01
CA PRO A 23 0.12 -19.27 -7.07
C PRO A 23 -1.09 -18.37 -7.32
N GLU A 24 -2.06 -18.84 -8.11
CA GLU A 24 -3.27 -18.13 -8.46
C GLU A 24 -4.19 -17.96 -7.25
N GLN A 25 -4.48 -19.03 -6.49
CA GLN A 25 -5.31 -18.95 -5.30
C GLN A 25 -4.61 -18.17 -4.17
N MET A 26 -3.30 -18.35 -4.00
CA MET A 26 -2.51 -17.58 -3.04
C MET A 26 -2.54 -16.08 -3.36
N GLN A 27 -2.39 -15.70 -4.63
CA GLN A 27 -2.46 -14.30 -5.05
C GLN A 27 -3.87 -13.73 -4.82
N MET A 28 -4.92 -14.51 -5.10
CA MET A 28 -6.30 -14.12 -4.83
C MET A 28 -6.54 -13.91 -3.33
N ALA A 29 -6.16 -14.86 -2.48
CA ALA A 29 -6.28 -14.76 -1.02
C ALA A 29 -5.59 -13.50 -0.47
N LEU A 30 -4.37 -13.22 -0.94
CA LEU A 30 -3.63 -12.02 -0.54
C LEU A 30 -4.29 -10.73 -1.04
N ASN A 31 -4.84 -10.72 -2.27
CA ASN A 31 -5.57 -9.57 -2.80
C ASN A 31 -6.84 -9.28 -1.99
N VAL A 32 -7.59 -10.33 -1.63
CA VAL A 32 -8.78 -10.22 -0.77
C VAL A 32 -8.39 -9.70 0.62
N ALA A 33 -7.31 -10.23 1.22
CA ALA A 33 -6.80 -9.73 2.50
C ALA A 33 -6.47 -8.23 2.43
N MET A 34 -5.77 -7.79 1.38
CA MET A 34 -5.44 -6.38 1.17
C MET A 34 -6.67 -5.50 0.94
N ALA A 35 -7.68 -6.00 0.21
CA ALA A 35 -8.93 -5.29 0.01
C ALA A 35 -9.69 -5.10 1.33
N CYS A 36 -9.86 -6.17 2.11
CA CYS A 36 -10.51 -6.11 3.43
C CYS A 36 -9.78 -5.17 4.39
N TRP A 37 -8.44 -5.15 4.36
CA TRP A 37 -7.66 -4.18 5.12
C TRP A 37 -7.98 -2.74 4.72
N ASN A 38 -7.94 -2.43 3.43
CA ASN A 38 -8.23 -1.08 2.94
C ASN A 38 -9.66 -0.64 3.26
N ILE A 39 -10.62 -1.55 3.13
CA ILE A 39 -12.03 -1.30 3.48
C ILE A 39 -12.16 -1.05 4.99
N GLY A 40 -11.49 -1.83 5.84
CA GLY A 40 -11.46 -1.62 7.28
C GLY A 40 -10.90 -0.26 7.71
N LYS A 41 -10.03 0.37 6.90
CA LYS A 41 -9.55 1.74 7.15
C LYS A 41 -10.54 2.85 6.73
N LEU A 42 -11.59 2.52 5.97
CA LEU A 42 -12.58 3.50 5.56
C LEU A 42 -13.53 3.87 6.71
N PRO A 43 -14.06 5.11 6.72
CA PRO A 43 -15.21 5.49 7.53
C PRO A 43 -16.39 4.52 7.36
N GLU A 44 -17.13 4.25 8.43
CA GLU A 44 -18.21 3.26 8.45
C GLU A 44 -19.28 3.51 7.37
N ASP A 45 -19.60 4.78 7.10
CA ASP A 45 -20.54 5.20 6.05
C ASP A 45 -20.09 4.83 4.63
N LYS A 46 -18.79 4.56 4.43
CA LYS A 46 -18.20 4.20 3.13
C LYS A 46 -17.87 2.72 3.00
N ARG A 47 -17.86 1.96 4.10
CA ARG A 47 -17.44 0.55 4.10
C ARG A 47 -18.35 -0.29 3.21
N GLN A 48 -19.67 -0.22 3.37
CA GLN A 48 -20.60 -1.05 2.62
C GLN A 48 -20.51 -0.81 1.10
N SER A 49 -20.41 0.45 0.67
CA SER A 49 -20.24 0.76 -0.76
C SER A 49 -18.93 0.19 -1.33
N ALA A 50 -17.86 0.16 -0.55
CA ALA A 50 -16.58 -0.41 -0.96
C ALA A 50 -16.62 -1.95 -0.99
N ILE A 51 -17.33 -2.58 -0.05
CA ILE A 51 -17.60 -4.02 -0.03
C ILE A 51 -18.35 -4.43 -1.30
N ASN A 52 -19.47 -3.77 -1.61
CA ASN A 52 -20.27 -4.08 -2.79
C ASN A 52 -19.44 -3.93 -4.08
N SER A 53 -18.73 -2.80 -4.21
CA SER A 53 -17.88 -2.54 -5.38
C SER A 53 -16.75 -3.56 -5.54
N PHE A 54 -16.22 -4.10 -4.44
CA PHE A 54 -15.18 -5.12 -4.48
C PHE A 54 -15.77 -6.49 -4.85
N ALA A 55 -16.88 -6.89 -4.23
CA ALA A 55 -17.58 -8.13 -4.55
C ALA A 55 -17.99 -8.19 -6.03
N ASP A 56 -18.56 -7.10 -6.58
CA ASP A 56 -18.92 -7.00 -8.00
C ASP A 56 -17.70 -7.18 -8.93
N SER A 57 -16.51 -6.78 -8.49
CA SER A 57 -15.29 -6.90 -9.29
C SER A 57 -14.74 -8.33 -9.37
N MET A 58 -15.23 -9.24 -8.51
CA MET A 58 -14.80 -10.65 -8.50
C MET A 58 -15.45 -11.49 -9.60
N GLY A 59 -16.46 -10.96 -10.29
CA GLY A 59 -17.14 -11.67 -11.39
C GLY A 59 -17.99 -12.86 -10.94
N LEU A 60 -18.44 -12.83 -9.68
CA LEU A 60 -19.35 -13.81 -9.09
C LEU A 60 -20.80 -13.49 -9.48
N ASP A 61 -21.70 -14.48 -9.40
CA ASP A 61 -23.13 -14.22 -9.52
C ASP A 61 -23.69 -13.50 -8.28
N GLU A 62 -24.95 -13.06 -8.32
CA GLU A 62 -25.56 -12.29 -7.22
C GLU A 62 -25.59 -13.06 -5.89
N ALA A 63 -25.86 -14.37 -5.93
CA ALA A 63 -25.93 -15.21 -4.74
C ALA A 63 -24.52 -15.52 -4.20
N GLU A 64 -23.57 -15.77 -5.08
CA GLU A 64 -22.16 -15.95 -4.75
C GLU A 64 -21.53 -14.66 -4.21
N CYS A 65 -21.93 -13.49 -4.73
CA CYS A 65 -21.53 -12.19 -4.21
C CYS A 65 -22.01 -11.97 -2.77
N GLU A 66 -23.26 -12.29 -2.47
CA GLU A 66 -23.82 -12.17 -1.11
C GLU A 66 -23.08 -13.10 -0.15
N ALA A 67 -22.92 -14.38 -0.52
CA ALA A 67 -22.15 -15.34 0.27
C ALA A 67 -20.70 -14.90 0.47
N PHE A 68 -20.03 -14.38 -0.57
CA PHE A 68 -18.66 -13.88 -0.47
C PHE A 68 -18.55 -12.67 0.47
N GLN A 69 -19.55 -11.78 0.49
CA GLN A 69 -19.57 -10.66 1.42
C GLN A 69 -19.68 -11.14 2.87
N ASP A 70 -20.62 -12.04 3.16
CA ASP A 70 -20.93 -12.49 4.51
C ASP A 70 -19.90 -13.48 5.06
N ASP A 71 -19.42 -14.41 4.23
CA ASP A 71 -18.52 -15.48 4.66
C ASP A 71 -17.05 -15.07 4.62
N VAL A 72 -16.68 -14.10 3.75
CA VAL A 72 -15.27 -13.74 3.52
C VAL A 72 -14.97 -12.28 3.88
N LEU A 73 -15.66 -11.32 3.26
CA LEU A 73 -15.28 -9.91 3.40
C LEU A 73 -15.56 -9.36 4.80
N MET A 74 -16.78 -9.56 5.31
CA MET A 74 -17.20 -9.00 6.60
C MET A 74 -16.42 -9.60 7.79
N PRO A 75 -16.13 -10.92 7.84
CA PRO A 75 -15.27 -11.49 8.88
C PRO A 75 -13.85 -10.95 8.81
N MET A 76 -13.28 -10.78 7.61
CA MET A 76 -11.91 -10.27 7.45
C MET A 76 -11.77 -8.78 7.75
N ILE A 77 -12.81 -7.97 7.50
CA ILE A 77 -12.86 -6.55 7.90
C ILE A 77 -12.99 -6.45 9.43
N SER A 78 -13.86 -7.26 10.05
CA SER A 78 -14.01 -7.31 11.50
C SER A 78 -12.72 -7.74 12.18
N ARG A 79 -12.05 -8.77 11.64
CA ARG A 79 -10.73 -9.24 12.08
C ARG A 79 -9.67 -8.13 12.02
N HIS A 80 -9.70 -7.27 11.00
CA HIS A 80 -8.81 -6.11 10.94
C HIS A 80 -9.04 -5.17 12.13
N ASP A 81 -10.30 -4.85 12.44
CA ASP A 81 -10.63 -3.95 13.55
C ASP A 81 -10.28 -4.56 14.91
N GLU A 82 -10.47 -5.87 15.10
CA GLU A 82 -10.09 -6.58 16.32
C GLU A 82 -8.58 -6.65 16.53
N MET A 83 -7.83 -7.04 15.48
CA MET A 83 -6.38 -7.21 15.58
C MET A 83 -5.61 -5.88 15.58
N PHE A 84 -6.12 -4.88 14.86
CA PHE A 84 -5.37 -3.64 14.59
C PHE A 84 -6.09 -2.35 14.97
N GLY A 85 -7.32 -2.42 15.48
CA GLY A 85 -8.08 -1.25 15.94
C GLY A 85 -7.29 -0.43 16.97
N GLN A 86 -6.70 -1.07 17.98
CA GLN A 86 -5.90 -0.38 19.01
C GLN A 86 -4.49 0.00 18.56
N VAL A 87 -3.89 -0.75 17.62
CA VAL A 87 -2.52 -0.55 17.12
C VAL A 87 -2.38 0.77 16.35
N PHE A 88 -3.47 1.27 15.76
CA PHE A 88 -3.50 2.56 15.03
C PHE A 88 -4.35 3.66 15.71
N GLN A 89 -5.14 3.34 16.74
CA GLN A 89 -5.92 4.33 17.51
C GLN A 89 -5.14 4.93 18.69
N SER A 90 -4.12 4.23 19.19
CA SER A 90 -3.18 4.79 20.16
C SER A 90 -2.35 5.86 19.45
N ASN A 91 -2.41 7.12 19.92
CA ASN A 91 -1.46 8.19 19.57
C ASN A 91 -0.10 7.59 19.24
N ALA A 92 0.39 7.79 18.01
CA ALA A 92 1.60 7.19 17.46
C ALA A 92 2.67 7.00 18.55
N PRO A 93 2.92 5.76 19.03
CA PRO A 93 4.10 5.52 19.83
C PRO A 93 5.27 5.79 18.89
N GLY A 94 6.13 6.72 19.30
CA GLY A 94 7.24 7.22 18.50
C GLY A 94 8.02 6.08 17.85
N ARG A 95 8.41 6.30 16.59
CA ARG A 95 9.41 5.55 15.80
C ARG A 95 9.94 4.33 16.56
N SER A 96 9.27 3.19 16.44
CA SER A 96 9.84 1.93 16.90
C SER A 96 11.05 1.58 16.01
N ASP A 97 11.96 0.79 16.55
CA ASP A 97 13.34 0.52 16.08
C ASP A 97 13.51 -0.06 14.65
N TRP A 98 12.46 -0.11 13.83
CA TRP A 98 12.47 -0.66 12.47
C TRP A 98 13.01 0.30 11.39
N GLU A 99 13.14 1.60 11.69
CA GLU A 99 13.87 2.55 10.82
C GLU A 99 15.39 2.31 10.81
N SER A 100 15.93 1.44 11.69
CA SER A 100 17.37 1.15 11.72
C SER A 100 17.86 0.35 10.50
N GLY A 101 16.96 -0.31 9.75
CA GLY A 101 17.29 -1.06 8.53
C GLY A 101 16.88 -0.37 7.23
N LEU A 102 16.03 0.65 7.33
CA LEU A 102 15.65 1.53 6.23
C LEU A 102 16.24 2.89 6.51
N GLU A 103 17.55 3.04 6.26
CA GLU A 103 18.10 4.36 6.00
C GLU A 103 17.33 4.94 4.81
N ALA A 104 16.24 5.63 5.10
CA ALA A 104 15.70 6.64 4.23
C ALA A 104 16.87 7.61 4.04
N LYS A 105 17.58 7.47 2.91
CA LYS A 105 18.57 8.47 2.50
C LYS A 105 17.89 9.80 2.72
N PRO A 106 18.48 10.71 3.52
CA PRO A 106 17.88 12.01 3.77
C PRO A 106 17.49 12.58 2.40
N PRO A 107 16.31 13.20 2.26
CA PRO A 107 15.88 13.75 0.97
C PRO A 107 17.07 14.52 0.44
N LYS A 108 17.64 14.06 -0.69
CA LYS A 108 18.84 14.68 -1.24
C LYS A 108 18.48 16.14 -1.35
N ALA A 109 19.11 16.98 -0.52
CA ALA A 109 18.96 18.42 -0.63
C ALA A 109 19.20 18.69 -2.10
N GLN A 110 18.15 19.13 -2.81
CA GLN A 110 18.30 19.42 -4.23
C GLN A 110 19.41 20.46 -4.26
N ALA A 111 20.57 20.06 -4.79
CA ALA A 111 21.68 20.98 -4.94
C ALA A 111 21.11 22.24 -5.61
N PRO A 112 21.50 23.45 -5.16
CA PRO A 112 20.96 24.67 -5.71
C PRO A 112 21.01 24.58 -7.23
N LYS A 113 19.86 24.80 -7.89
CA LYS A 113 19.76 24.72 -9.34
C LYS A 113 20.93 25.53 -9.93
N PRO A 114 21.75 24.95 -10.82
CA PRO A 114 22.90 25.65 -11.37
C PRO A 114 22.49 27.01 -11.91
N GLY A 115 23.28 28.04 -11.64
CA GLY A 115 23.07 29.35 -12.20
C GLY A 115 23.02 29.25 -13.73
N ARG A 116 22.22 30.10 -14.36
CA ARG A 116 21.98 30.09 -15.81
C ARG A 116 23.28 30.07 -16.66
N TYR A 117 24.37 30.63 -16.13
CA TYR A 117 25.67 30.71 -16.78
C TYR A 117 26.74 29.73 -16.27
N ASP A 118 26.41 28.92 -15.25
CA ASP A 118 27.34 27.96 -14.65
C ASP A 118 27.60 26.77 -15.59
N PRO A 119 28.73 26.06 -15.46
CA PRO A 119 28.97 24.83 -16.19
C PRO A 119 27.86 23.81 -15.92
N CYS A 120 27.40 23.15 -16.99
CA CYS A 120 26.27 22.23 -16.92
C CYS A 120 26.67 20.91 -16.23
N PRO A 121 25.88 20.40 -15.26
CA PRO A 121 26.24 19.21 -14.47
C PRO A 121 26.19 17.88 -15.25
N CYS A 122 25.84 17.90 -16.54
CA CYS A 122 25.86 16.71 -17.41
C CYS A 122 27.23 16.46 -18.07
N ASN A 123 28.28 17.16 -17.66
CA ASN A 123 29.65 17.07 -18.20
C ASN A 123 29.79 17.37 -19.70
N SER A 124 28.85 18.13 -20.29
CA SER A 124 28.91 18.51 -21.70
C SER A 124 29.92 19.61 -22.04
N GLY A 125 30.54 20.23 -21.02
CA GLY A 125 31.43 21.40 -21.18
C GLY A 125 30.73 22.71 -21.53
N LYS A 126 29.39 22.74 -21.64
CA LYS A 126 28.59 23.92 -22.00
C LYS A 126 27.99 24.60 -20.77
N LYS A 127 27.66 25.90 -20.87
CA LYS A 127 26.90 26.61 -19.83
C LYS A 127 25.48 26.05 -19.71
N TYR A 128 24.93 26.01 -18.50
CA TYR A 128 23.65 25.37 -18.18
C TYR A 128 22.50 25.83 -19.08
N LYS A 129 22.37 27.14 -19.34
CA LYS A 129 21.34 27.70 -20.24
C LYS A 129 21.35 27.20 -21.68
N PHE A 130 22.48 26.68 -22.14
CA PHE A 130 22.65 26.19 -23.49
C PHE A 130 22.62 24.66 -23.59
N CYS A 131 22.39 23.97 -22.47
CA CYS A 131 22.36 22.51 -22.41
C CYS A 131 21.08 22.01 -21.73
N CYS A 132 21.15 21.52 -20.49
CA CYS A 132 20.02 20.90 -19.80
C CYS A 132 18.84 21.85 -19.57
N GLU A 133 19.05 23.17 -19.47
CA GLU A 133 17.93 24.12 -19.30
C GLU A 133 17.04 24.21 -20.56
N ARG A 134 17.62 24.14 -21.77
CA ARG A 134 16.82 24.11 -23.01
C ARG A 134 16.07 22.80 -23.18
N ALA A 135 16.69 21.68 -22.82
CA ALA A 135 16.05 20.36 -22.87
C ALA A 135 14.85 20.26 -21.92
N ALA A 136 14.92 20.93 -20.76
CA ALA A 136 13.83 20.98 -19.79
C ALA A 136 12.67 21.91 -20.21
N ARG A 137 12.92 22.94 -21.03
CA ARG A 137 11.90 23.87 -21.54
C ARG A 137 11.21 23.42 -22.84
N ALA A 138 11.70 22.37 -23.47
CA ALA A 138 11.14 21.79 -24.70
C ALA A 138 10.20 20.60 -24.43
N ARG A 139 9.86 20.37 -23.15
CA ARG A 139 8.87 19.39 -22.69
C ARG A 139 7.64 20.11 -22.18
#